data_AF-A0A8C0QPU9-F1
#
_entry.id   AF-A0A8C0QPU9-F1
#
_cell.length_a   1.000
_cell.length_b   1.000
_cell.length_c   1.000
_cell.angle_alpha   90.00
_cell.angle_beta   90.00
_cell.angle_gamma   90.00
#
_symmetry.space_group_name_H-M   'P 1'
#
loop_
_entity.id
_entity.type
_entity.pdbx_description
1 polymer ?
#
loop_
_entity_poly.entity_id
_entity_poly.type
_entity_poly.pdbx_seq_one_letter_code
_entity_poly.pdbx_strand_id
1 'polypeptide(L)'
;MKKQLGDNEAITQEIVGCAHVENYALKMFLYADNEDRAGRFHKNMIKSFYTASLLLDVLSVFGELTEENVQHRKYARWKAAYIHNCLKNGETPQPGPIGMEEEDDDAENEEASSSALPTQVSQPSSSTYDPNMPTSNYTGIHIPPGAHAPANTPAEVPHSTGVTSNTIQPTPQNIPAVDPSLYNAQSAGEVRLTPEDFARAQKYCKYAGSALQYEDVSTAVQNLQKALKLLTTGRE
;
A
#
# COMPACT_ATOMS: atom_id res chain seq x y z
N MET A 1 -25.12 2.64 -7.84
CA MET A 1 -24.18 2.55 -6.70
C MET A 1 -24.30 3.69 -5.71
N LYS A 2 -24.06 4.98 -6.05
CA LYS A 2 -24.06 6.08 -5.04
C LYS A 2 -25.32 6.14 -4.17
N LYS A 3 -26.52 5.99 -4.75
CA LYS A 3 -27.80 5.93 -4.00
C LYS A 3 -27.93 4.71 -3.08
N GLN A 4 -27.27 3.60 -3.40
CA GLN A 4 -27.30 2.36 -2.59
C GLN A 4 -26.29 2.39 -1.44
N LEU A 5 -25.26 3.23 -1.52
CA LEU A 5 -24.18 3.36 -0.53
C LEU A 5 -24.24 4.71 0.20
N GLY A 6 -25.43 5.32 0.27
CA GLY A 6 -25.63 6.66 0.82
C GLY A 6 -25.29 6.81 2.31
N ASP A 7 -25.25 5.69 3.05
CA ASP A 7 -24.90 5.66 4.47
C ASP A 7 -23.40 5.36 4.70
N ASN A 8 -22.62 5.11 3.64
CA ASN A 8 -21.20 4.81 3.75
C ASN A 8 -20.38 6.11 3.77
N GLU A 9 -19.64 6.34 4.86
CA GLU A 9 -18.80 7.52 5.03
C GLU A 9 -17.75 7.69 3.93
N ALA A 10 -17.19 6.59 3.39
CA ALA A 10 -16.25 6.65 2.27
C ALA A 10 -16.90 7.12 0.94
N ILE A 11 -18.23 7.16 0.88
CA ILE A 11 -19.00 7.63 -0.30
C ILE A 11 -19.57 9.03 -0.07
N THR A 12 -19.92 9.36 1.17
CA THR A 12 -20.50 10.68 1.52
C THR A 12 -19.44 11.72 1.82
N GLN A 13 -18.26 11.33 2.30
CA GLN A 13 -17.15 12.20 2.65
C GLN A 13 -15.94 11.90 1.76
N GLU A 14 -15.57 12.88 0.94
CA GLU A 14 -14.48 12.75 -0.03
C GLU A 14 -13.15 12.39 0.63
N ILE A 15 -12.82 13.03 1.77
CA ILE A 15 -11.59 12.78 2.53
C ILE A 15 -11.53 11.32 3.02
N VAL A 16 -12.66 10.77 3.47
CA VAL A 16 -12.74 9.38 3.92
C VAL A 16 -12.61 8.42 2.74
N GLY A 17 -13.24 8.74 1.60
CA GLY A 17 -13.10 7.98 0.36
C GLY A 17 -11.67 7.95 -0.16
N CYS A 18 -11.01 9.11 -0.17
CA CYS A 18 -9.60 9.26 -0.55
C CYS A 18 -8.70 8.39 0.33
N ALA A 19 -8.80 8.55 1.66
CA ALA A 19 -8.03 7.73 2.61
C ALA A 19 -8.33 6.23 2.47
N HIS A 20 -9.57 5.85 2.14
CA HIS A 20 -9.93 4.45 1.93
C HIS A 20 -9.23 3.85 0.71
N VAL A 21 -9.22 4.57 -0.41
CA VAL A 21 -8.55 4.14 -1.65
C VAL A 21 -7.04 4.08 -1.44
N GLU A 22 -6.45 5.12 -0.84
CA GLU A 22 -5.01 5.20 -0.56
C GLU A 22 -4.53 4.03 0.32
N ASN A 23 -5.20 3.78 1.44
CA ASN A 23 -4.85 2.67 2.34
C ASN A 23 -4.95 1.30 1.64
N TYR A 24 -5.95 1.12 0.77
CA TYR A 24 -6.09 -0.12 0.02
C TYR A 24 -5.00 -0.28 -1.05
N ALA A 25 -4.63 0.80 -1.74
CA ALA A 25 -3.52 0.82 -2.69
C ALA A 25 -2.20 0.45 -2.01
N LEU A 26 -1.88 1.09 -0.88
CA LEU A 26 -0.67 0.81 -0.09
C LEU A 26 -0.64 -0.62 0.44
N LYS A 27 -1.78 -1.16 0.90
CA LYS A 27 -1.86 -2.56 1.34
C LYS A 27 -1.52 -3.53 0.21
N MET A 28 -2.04 -3.29 -1.00
CA MET A 28 -1.75 -4.11 -2.18
C MET A 28 -0.29 -3.99 -2.60
N PHE A 29 0.26 -2.77 -2.56
CA PHE A 29 1.66 -2.47 -2.85
C PHE A 29 2.59 -3.21 -1.88
N LEU A 30 2.40 -3.06 -0.58
CA LEU A 30 3.26 -3.65 0.45
C LEU A 30 3.20 -5.18 0.45
N TYR A 31 2.04 -5.76 0.17
CA TYR A 31 1.94 -7.20 -0.06
C TYR A 31 2.84 -7.64 -1.22
N ALA A 32 2.75 -6.97 -2.36
CA ALA A 32 3.55 -7.33 -3.53
C ALA A 32 5.06 -7.09 -3.30
N ASP A 33 5.43 -6.00 -2.64
CA ASP A 33 6.82 -5.67 -2.31
C ASP A 33 7.43 -6.67 -1.32
N ASN A 34 6.64 -7.15 -0.35
CA ASN A 34 7.09 -8.19 0.57
C ASN A 34 7.33 -9.54 -0.15
N GLU A 35 6.48 -9.90 -1.11
CA GLU A 35 6.70 -11.09 -1.95
C GLU A 35 7.93 -10.92 -2.84
N ASP A 36 8.12 -9.75 -3.46
CA ASP A 36 9.27 -9.40 -4.30
C ASP A 36 10.58 -9.49 -3.52
N ARG A 37 10.67 -8.86 -2.35
CA ARG A 37 11.84 -8.91 -1.46
C ARG A 37 12.17 -10.32 -0.99
N ALA A 38 11.15 -11.16 -0.85
CA ALA A 38 11.33 -12.56 -0.47
C ALA A 38 11.62 -13.48 -1.68
N GLY A 39 11.72 -12.93 -2.89
CA GLY A 39 11.96 -13.70 -4.12
C GLY A 39 10.80 -14.61 -4.53
N ARG A 40 9.58 -14.36 -4.03
CA ARG A 40 8.39 -15.16 -4.33
C ARG A 40 7.63 -14.55 -5.51
N PHE A 41 8.06 -14.90 -6.72
CA PHE A 41 7.46 -14.37 -7.94
C PHE A 41 6.28 -15.22 -8.43
N HIS A 42 5.09 -14.64 -8.46
CA HIS A 42 3.89 -15.32 -8.95
C HIS A 42 2.82 -14.34 -9.45
N LYS A 43 1.81 -14.86 -10.16
CA LYS A 43 0.76 -14.04 -10.80
C LYS A 43 0.04 -13.09 -9.82
N ASN A 44 -0.23 -13.53 -8.59
CA ASN A 44 -0.97 -12.69 -7.62
C ASN A 44 -0.19 -11.46 -7.16
N MET A 45 1.14 -11.53 -6.99
CA MET A 45 1.92 -10.36 -6.59
C MET A 45 2.09 -9.37 -7.75
N ILE A 46 2.24 -9.87 -8.99
CA ILE A 46 2.22 -9.03 -10.21
C ILE A 46 0.89 -8.28 -10.33
N LYS A 47 -0.24 -9.01 -10.20
CA LYS A 47 -1.58 -8.40 -10.21
C LYS A 47 -1.74 -7.35 -9.10
N SER A 48 -1.12 -7.58 -7.95
CA SER A 48 -1.21 -6.67 -6.81
C SER A 48 -0.42 -5.38 -7.05
N PHE A 49 0.82 -5.45 -7.57
CA PHE A 49 1.54 -4.26 -8.02
C PHE A 49 0.78 -3.50 -9.12
N TYR A 50 0.29 -4.20 -10.14
CA TYR A 50 -0.46 -3.55 -11.22
C TYR A 50 -1.72 -2.85 -10.71
N THR A 51 -2.49 -3.53 -9.85
CA THR A 51 -3.72 -2.98 -9.27
C THR A 51 -3.42 -1.82 -8.32
N ALA A 52 -2.35 -1.89 -7.52
CA ALA A 52 -1.91 -0.77 -6.70
C ALA A 52 -1.63 0.47 -7.57
N SER A 53 -0.93 0.30 -8.70
CA SER A 53 -0.67 1.42 -9.63
C SER A 53 -1.96 2.04 -10.19
N LEU A 54 -2.95 1.22 -10.54
CA LEU A 54 -4.26 1.70 -11.00
C LEU A 54 -5.06 2.41 -9.90
N LEU A 55 -4.99 1.92 -8.66
CA LEU A 55 -5.65 2.58 -7.53
C LEU A 55 -5.02 3.94 -7.22
N LEU A 56 -3.70 4.07 -7.40
CA LEU A 56 -3.00 5.35 -7.28
C LEU A 56 -3.38 6.30 -8.44
N ASP A 57 -3.58 5.80 -9.66
CA ASP A 57 -4.18 6.60 -10.74
C ASP A 57 -5.60 7.06 -10.38
N VAL A 58 -6.44 6.19 -9.82
CA VAL A 58 -7.78 6.56 -9.33
C VAL A 58 -7.69 7.60 -8.22
N LEU A 59 -6.68 7.56 -7.35
CA LEU A 59 -6.53 8.51 -6.26
C LEU A 59 -6.40 9.97 -6.76
N SER A 60 -5.92 10.18 -8.00
CA SER A 60 -5.83 11.51 -8.63
C SER A 60 -7.18 12.21 -8.79
N VAL A 61 -8.30 11.50 -8.75
CA VAL A 61 -9.63 12.12 -8.80
C VAL A 61 -9.95 12.97 -7.57
N PHE A 62 -9.25 12.72 -6.45
CA PHE A 62 -9.38 13.45 -5.20
C PHE A 62 -8.40 14.65 -5.09
N GLY A 63 -7.54 14.85 -6.09
CA GLY A 63 -6.55 15.92 -6.12
C GLY A 63 -5.16 15.47 -6.56
N GLU A 64 -4.16 16.32 -6.34
CA GLU A 64 -2.76 16.01 -6.63
C GLU A 64 -2.24 14.90 -5.71
N LEU A 65 -1.50 13.95 -6.30
CA LEU A 65 -0.87 12.85 -5.57
C LEU A 65 0.28 13.38 -4.71
N THR A 66 0.50 12.76 -3.55
CA THR A 66 1.73 12.97 -2.78
C THR A 66 2.93 12.42 -3.56
N GLU A 67 4.11 13.00 -3.33
CA GLU A 67 5.36 12.53 -3.96
C GLU A 67 5.60 11.03 -3.74
N GLU A 68 5.32 10.56 -2.52
CA GLU A 68 5.40 9.14 -2.17
C GLU A 68 4.45 8.28 -3.02
N ASN A 69 3.22 8.72 -3.24
CA ASN A 69 2.25 8.02 -4.07
C ASN A 69 2.63 8.04 -5.56
N VAL A 70 3.24 9.12 -6.04
CA VAL A 70 3.81 9.19 -7.39
C VAL A 70 4.92 8.14 -7.55
N GLN A 71 5.84 8.06 -6.59
CA GLN A 71 6.92 7.08 -6.60
C GLN A 71 6.42 5.64 -6.51
N HIS A 72 5.47 5.36 -5.60
CA HIS A 72 4.83 4.05 -5.48
C HIS A 72 4.13 3.64 -6.78
N ARG A 73 3.44 4.57 -7.45
CA ARG A 73 2.78 4.31 -8.72
C ARG A 73 3.80 3.92 -9.79
N LYS A 74 4.86 4.70 -9.96
CA LYS A 74 5.94 4.45 -10.93
C LYS A 74 6.58 3.09 -10.66
N TYR A 75 6.97 2.83 -9.42
CA TYR A 75 7.61 1.57 -9.01
C TYR A 75 6.71 0.36 -9.24
N ALA A 76 5.44 0.43 -8.81
CA ALA A 76 4.50 -0.67 -8.93
C ALA A 76 4.22 -1.01 -10.40
N ARG A 77 4.03 0.00 -11.26
CA ARG A 77 3.82 -0.19 -12.69
C ARG A 77 5.04 -0.85 -13.34
N TRP A 78 6.23 -0.34 -13.04
CA TRP A 78 7.49 -0.87 -13.56
C TRP A 78 7.76 -2.31 -13.08
N LYS A 79 7.69 -2.57 -11.77
CA LYS A 79 7.90 -3.90 -11.19
C LYS A 79 6.91 -4.93 -11.74
N ALA A 80 5.64 -4.58 -11.89
CA ALA A 80 4.65 -5.49 -12.45
C ALA A 80 5.03 -5.92 -13.88
N ALA A 81 5.42 -4.97 -14.74
CA ALA A 81 5.85 -5.25 -16.10
C ALA A 81 7.15 -6.05 -16.14
N TYR A 82 8.15 -5.65 -15.37
CA TYR A 82 9.45 -6.31 -15.27
C TYR A 82 9.32 -7.78 -14.86
N ILE A 83 8.67 -8.05 -13.72
CA ILE A 83 8.51 -9.42 -13.19
C ILE A 83 7.70 -10.27 -14.18
N HIS A 84 6.64 -9.72 -14.76
CA HIS A 84 5.85 -10.42 -15.77
C HIS A 84 6.70 -10.83 -16.99
N ASN A 85 7.55 -9.93 -17.50
CA ASN A 85 8.40 -10.20 -18.64
C ASN A 85 9.48 -11.25 -18.34
N CYS A 86 10.13 -11.18 -17.18
CA CYS A 86 11.07 -12.20 -16.74
C CYS A 86 10.40 -13.58 -16.68
N LEU A 87 9.25 -13.70 -16.01
CA LEU A 87 8.54 -14.97 -15.91
C LEU A 87 8.05 -15.50 -17.27
N LYS A 88 7.66 -14.60 -18.19
CA LYS A 88 7.27 -14.95 -19.55
C LYS A 88 8.44 -15.49 -20.38
N ASN A 89 9.65 -14.97 -20.15
CA ASN A 89 10.87 -15.35 -20.85
C ASN A 89 11.64 -16.50 -20.16
N GLY A 90 11.17 -16.98 -19.01
CA GLY A 90 11.86 -18.01 -18.22
C GLY A 90 13.06 -17.49 -17.43
N GLU A 91 13.18 -16.17 -17.26
CA GLU A 91 14.21 -15.52 -16.46
C GLU A 91 13.72 -15.36 -15.01
N THR A 92 14.66 -15.42 -14.05
CA THR A 92 14.35 -15.18 -12.63
C THR A 92 14.51 -13.68 -12.33
N PRO A 93 13.45 -12.97 -11.92
CA PRO A 93 13.55 -11.55 -11.56
C PRO A 93 14.46 -11.34 -10.35
N GLN A 94 15.07 -10.16 -10.25
CA GLN A 94 15.87 -9.78 -9.08
C GLN A 94 14.96 -9.30 -7.91
N PRO A 95 15.12 -9.87 -6.70
CA PRO A 95 14.38 -9.44 -5.51
C PRO A 95 14.72 -8.04 -5.01
N GLY A 96 13.73 -7.35 -4.46
CA GLY A 96 13.88 -6.08 -3.76
C GLY A 96 13.85 -4.85 -4.67
N PRO A 97 13.93 -3.65 -4.07
CA PRO A 97 13.94 -2.41 -4.82
C PRO A 97 15.23 -2.35 -5.63
N ILE A 98 15.06 -2.41 -6.93
CA ILE A 98 16.09 -2.03 -7.88
C ILE A 98 16.09 -0.50 -7.81
N GLY A 99 17.25 0.10 -7.51
CA GLY A 99 17.36 1.54 -7.37
C GLY A 99 16.82 2.23 -8.62
N MET A 100 15.61 2.78 -8.53
CA MET A 100 15.03 3.65 -9.55
C MET A 100 15.60 5.07 -9.39
N GLU A 101 16.90 5.16 -9.15
CA GLU A 101 17.63 6.40 -9.28
C GLU A 101 18.09 6.40 -10.75
N GLU A 102 17.71 7.42 -11.51
CA GLU A 102 18.22 7.75 -12.86
C GLU A 102 17.47 7.25 -14.12
N GLU A 103 16.14 7.11 -14.11
CA GLU A 103 15.37 7.29 -15.36
C GLU A 103 14.24 8.28 -15.13
N ASP A 104 14.64 9.55 -15.11
CA ASP A 104 13.78 10.69 -15.40
C ASP A 104 13.64 10.73 -16.93
N ASP A 105 12.62 10.07 -17.48
CA ASP A 105 12.08 10.41 -18.80
C ASP A 105 10.71 9.73 -19.02
N ASP A 106 9.84 10.48 -19.66
CA ASP A 106 8.48 10.15 -20.08
C ASP A 106 8.32 8.73 -20.64
N ALA A 107 7.71 7.84 -19.85
CA ALA A 107 7.10 6.61 -20.34
C ALA A 107 5.58 6.67 -20.17
N GLU A 108 4.96 7.77 -20.64
CA GLU A 108 3.58 7.72 -21.06
C GLU A 108 3.50 7.11 -22.46
N ASN A 109 2.74 6.02 -22.57
CA ASN A 109 2.15 5.49 -23.79
C ASN A 109 3.07 4.78 -24.79
N GLU A 110 3.22 3.45 -24.65
CA GLU A 110 3.34 2.57 -25.82
C GLU A 110 2.46 1.34 -25.59
N GLU A 111 1.26 1.40 -26.19
CA GLU A 111 0.50 0.23 -26.57
C GLU A 111 1.32 -0.70 -27.47
N ALA A 112 0.91 -1.96 -27.47
CA ALA A 112 1.49 -3.03 -28.27
C ALA A 112 1.66 -2.69 -29.76
N SER A 113 2.91 -2.77 -30.27
CA SER A 113 3.15 -3.44 -31.55
C SER A 113 4.61 -3.81 -31.77
N SER A 114 4.79 -5.07 -32.13
CA SER A 114 6.03 -5.63 -32.65
C SER A 114 6.31 -5.11 -34.05
N SER A 115 7.55 -4.70 -34.35
CA SER A 115 8.28 -5.11 -35.56
C SER A 115 9.73 -4.62 -35.54
N ALA A 116 10.61 -5.51 -35.96
CA ALA A 116 12.06 -5.37 -36.05
C ALA A 116 12.52 -4.49 -37.23
N LEU A 117 13.67 -3.82 -37.10
CA LEU A 117 14.96 -4.17 -37.74
C LEU A 117 16.04 -3.09 -37.44
N PRO A 118 17.35 -3.41 -37.63
CA PRO A 118 18.47 -2.74 -36.99
C PRO A 118 19.18 -1.75 -37.92
N THR A 119 19.79 -0.71 -37.36
CA THR A 119 20.81 0.07 -38.07
C THR A 119 22.08 0.18 -37.24
N GLN A 120 23.06 -0.53 -37.76
CA GLN A 120 24.47 -0.58 -37.41
C GLN A 120 25.17 0.71 -37.81
N VAL A 121 25.92 1.34 -36.89
CA VAL A 121 27.02 2.26 -37.24
C VAL A 121 28.21 1.97 -36.32
N SER A 122 29.37 1.86 -36.96
CA SER A 122 30.63 1.32 -36.44
C SER A 122 31.57 2.37 -35.84
N GLN A 123 32.24 1.96 -34.75
CA GLN A 123 33.67 2.20 -34.37
C GLN A 123 34.18 3.61 -33.98
N PRO A 124 35.36 3.74 -33.32
CA PRO A 124 36.24 2.74 -32.69
C PRO A 124 36.62 3.03 -31.22
N SER A 125 37.23 2.01 -30.61
CA SER A 125 37.75 1.92 -29.25
C SER A 125 38.82 2.95 -28.87
N SER A 126 38.80 3.39 -27.61
CA SER A 126 40.00 3.81 -26.88
C SER A 126 40.00 3.19 -25.48
N SER A 127 41.11 2.54 -25.17
CA SER A 127 41.39 1.78 -23.96
C SER A 127 41.80 2.73 -22.84
N THR A 128 41.28 2.56 -21.62
CA THR A 128 42.04 2.81 -20.38
C THR A 128 41.44 1.95 -19.26
N TYR A 129 42.20 0.94 -18.84
CA TYR A 129 42.00 0.23 -17.59
C TYR A 129 42.62 1.05 -16.47
N ASP A 130 41.89 1.29 -15.39
CA ASP A 130 42.45 1.47 -14.05
C ASP A 130 41.49 0.87 -13.00
N PRO A 131 41.90 -0.12 -12.20
CA PRO A 131 41.09 -0.70 -11.15
C PRO A 131 41.56 -0.22 -9.76
N ASN A 132 40.80 0.65 -9.09
CA ASN A 132 40.79 0.70 -7.61
C ASN A 132 39.79 1.72 -7.06
N MET A 133 38.72 1.26 -6.39
CA MET A 133 38.23 1.91 -5.17
C MET A 133 37.34 0.95 -4.34
N PRO A 134 37.30 1.12 -3.00
CA PRO A 134 36.89 0.08 -2.07
C PRO A 134 35.37 0.05 -1.81
N THR A 135 34.87 -1.14 -1.55
CA THR A 135 33.50 -1.43 -1.12
C THR A 135 33.31 -1.03 0.34
N SER A 136 32.43 -0.06 0.62
CA SER A 136 31.90 0.17 1.96
C SER A 136 30.81 -0.86 2.26
N ASN A 137 31.17 -1.88 3.05
CA ASN A 137 30.23 -2.73 3.76
C ASN A 137 29.56 -1.93 4.88
N TYR A 138 28.22 -1.86 4.88
CA TYR A 138 27.47 -1.63 6.11
C TYR A 138 26.41 -2.71 6.27
N THR A 139 26.68 -3.60 7.22
CA THR A 139 25.80 -4.66 7.71
C THR A 139 24.75 -4.12 8.68
N GLY A 140 23.54 -4.67 8.63
CA GLY A 140 22.86 -5.12 9.86
C GLY A 140 21.46 -4.55 10.14
N ILE A 141 20.42 -5.13 9.53
CA ILE A 141 19.08 -5.19 10.15
C ILE A 141 18.57 -6.63 10.04
N HIS A 142 18.60 -7.35 11.16
CA HIS A 142 18.09 -8.70 11.33
C HIS A 142 16.62 -8.61 11.77
N ILE A 143 15.68 -8.90 10.87
CA ILE A 143 14.23 -8.94 11.17
C ILE A 143 13.82 -10.41 11.36
N PRO A 144 13.14 -10.77 12.47
CA PRO A 144 12.78 -12.16 12.76
C PRO A 144 11.70 -12.69 11.78
N PRO A 145 11.74 -13.98 11.43
CA PRO A 145 10.72 -14.60 10.60
C PRO A 145 9.48 -14.94 11.44
N GLY A 146 8.29 -14.45 11.05
CA GLY A 146 7.03 -15.00 11.59
C GLY A 146 5.87 -14.04 11.88
N ALA A 147 5.76 -12.87 11.25
CA ALA A 147 4.51 -12.09 11.33
C ALA A 147 3.48 -12.67 10.34
N HIS A 148 2.65 -13.58 10.84
CA HIS A 148 1.51 -14.15 10.13
C HIS A 148 0.58 -13.04 9.61
N ALA A 149 0.37 -13.00 8.29
CA ALA A 149 -0.70 -12.20 7.69
C ALA A 149 -2.07 -12.89 7.92
N PRO A 150 -3.15 -12.14 8.19
CA PRO A 150 -4.48 -12.73 8.40
C PRO A 150 -5.07 -13.25 7.08
N ALA A 151 -5.77 -14.38 7.18
CA ALA A 151 -6.46 -15.06 6.10
C ALA A 151 -7.67 -14.25 5.63
N ASN A 152 -7.51 -13.43 4.58
CA ASN A 152 -8.58 -13.01 3.68
C ASN A 152 -7.96 -12.39 2.42
N THR A 153 -7.31 -13.24 1.63
CA THR A 153 -7.16 -13.02 0.19
C THR A 153 -8.12 -13.98 -0.53
N PRO A 154 -8.82 -13.56 -1.59
CA PRO A 154 -9.79 -14.41 -2.26
C PRO A 154 -9.08 -15.62 -2.87
N ALA A 155 -9.34 -16.81 -2.32
CA ALA A 155 -9.01 -18.06 -2.98
C ALA A 155 -10.07 -18.35 -4.06
N GLU A 156 -9.62 -18.44 -5.30
CA GLU A 156 -10.44 -18.86 -6.44
C GLU A 156 -10.78 -20.35 -6.28
N VAL A 157 -12.07 -20.68 -6.23
CA VAL A 157 -12.58 -22.06 -6.19
C VAL A 157 -12.69 -22.63 -7.62
N PRO A 158 -12.15 -23.83 -7.91
CA PRO A 158 -12.28 -24.43 -9.24
C PRO A 158 -13.68 -25.02 -9.43
N HIS A 159 -14.30 -24.71 -10.57
CA HIS A 159 -15.57 -25.28 -11.00
C HIS A 159 -15.36 -26.68 -11.60
N SER A 160 -16.14 -27.66 -11.14
CA SER A 160 -16.46 -28.85 -11.92
C SER A 160 -17.93 -29.23 -11.75
N THR A 161 -18.50 -29.67 -12.86
CA THR A 161 -19.90 -29.85 -13.21
C THR A 161 -20.59 -31.04 -12.54
N GLY A 162 -21.88 -30.89 -12.17
CA GLY A 162 -22.83 -32.01 -12.27
C GLY A 162 -23.90 -32.15 -11.17
N VAL A 163 -25.13 -31.72 -11.50
CA VAL A 163 -26.42 -32.42 -11.27
C VAL A 163 -27.14 -32.36 -9.90
N THR A 164 -28.44 -32.05 -10.04
CA THR A 164 -29.65 -32.29 -9.20
C THR A 164 -30.01 -31.34 -8.05
N SER A 165 -31.17 -30.73 -8.26
CA SER A 165 -32.05 -29.97 -7.38
C SER A 165 -32.43 -30.75 -6.13
N ASN A 166 -32.36 -30.12 -4.96
CA ASN A 166 -33.24 -30.38 -3.83
C ASN A 166 -33.35 -29.12 -2.96
N THR A 167 -34.59 -28.65 -2.81
CA THR A 167 -35.00 -27.56 -1.92
C THR A 167 -34.80 -27.98 -0.47
N ILE A 168 -33.92 -27.29 0.27
CA ILE A 168 -33.81 -27.41 1.73
C ILE A 168 -34.33 -26.11 2.36
N GLN A 169 -35.45 -26.24 3.05
CA GLN A 169 -36.08 -25.23 3.88
C GLN A 169 -35.33 -25.15 5.24
N PRO A 170 -34.86 -23.98 5.70
CA PRO A 170 -34.25 -23.88 7.01
C PRO A 170 -35.32 -23.82 8.10
N THR A 171 -35.29 -24.81 8.99
CA THR A 171 -36.01 -24.79 10.28
C THR A 171 -35.39 -23.76 11.23
N PRO A 172 -36.18 -23.03 12.05
CA PRO A 172 -35.65 -22.07 13.00
C PRO A 172 -34.91 -22.79 14.15
N GLN A 173 -33.59 -22.58 14.24
CA GLN A 173 -32.83 -22.93 15.45
C GLN A 173 -33.12 -21.90 16.54
N ASN A 174 -33.60 -22.38 17.68
CA ASN A 174 -33.79 -21.63 18.91
C ASN A 174 -32.42 -21.19 19.46
N ILE A 175 -32.10 -19.91 19.34
CA ILE A 175 -30.91 -19.29 19.94
C ILE A 175 -31.32 -18.88 21.37
N PRO A 176 -30.65 -19.33 22.43
CA PRO A 176 -30.89 -18.77 23.77
C PRO A 176 -30.55 -17.28 23.74
N ALA A 177 -31.50 -16.46 24.19
CA ALA A 177 -31.35 -15.01 24.29
C ALA A 177 -30.10 -14.68 25.12
N VAL A 178 -29.13 -14.02 24.49
CA VAL A 178 -27.93 -13.52 25.16
C VAL A 178 -28.36 -12.33 26.02
N ASP A 179 -28.12 -12.43 27.32
CA ASP A 179 -28.44 -11.40 28.31
C ASP A 179 -27.75 -10.07 27.93
N PRO A 180 -28.50 -8.95 27.78
CA PRO A 180 -27.93 -7.63 27.44
C PRO A 180 -26.93 -7.09 28.47
N SER A 181 -26.77 -7.71 29.63
CA SER A 181 -25.84 -7.27 30.68
C SER A 181 -24.36 -7.60 30.41
N LEU A 182 -24.04 -8.40 29.39
CA LEU A 182 -22.64 -8.72 29.02
C LEU A 182 -21.96 -7.64 28.16
N TYR A 183 -22.66 -6.60 27.71
CA TYR A 183 -22.05 -5.43 27.08
C TYR A 183 -21.51 -4.39 28.06
N ASN A 184 -21.64 -4.64 29.37
CA ASN A 184 -21.16 -3.74 30.41
C ASN A 184 -19.82 -4.20 31.01
N ALA A 185 -18.86 -4.56 30.15
CA ALA A 185 -17.46 -4.59 30.53
C ALA A 185 -16.93 -3.15 30.48
N GLN A 186 -16.95 -2.49 31.65
CA GLN A 186 -16.39 -1.17 31.87
C GLN A 186 -14.90 -1.13 31.46
N SER A 187 -14.61 -0.66 30.25
CA SER A 187 -13.31 -0.09 29.90
C SER A 187 -13.39 1.41 30.14
N ALA A 188 -12.72 1.86 31.20
CA ALA A 188 -12.59 3.26 31.54
C ALA A 188 -12.06 4.09 30.35
N GLY A 189 -12.78 5.16 29.98
CA GLY A 189 -12.21 6.28 29.22
C GLY A 189 -12.62 6.42 27.75
N GLU A 190 -13.84 6.06 27.34
CA GLU A 190 -14.30 6.40 25.97
C GLU A 190 -14.61 7.90 25.85
N VAL A 191 -13.58 8.65 25.48
CA VAL A 191 -13.69 10.05 25.11
C VAL A 191 -14.37 10.15 23.74
N ARG A 192 -15.57 10.74 23.69
CA ARG A 192 -16.17 11.18 22.42
C ARG A 192 -15.39 12.35 21.87
N LEU A 193 -14.50 12.09 20.91
CA LEU A 193 -13.78 13.10 20.16
C LEU A 193 -14.67 13.70 19.06
N THR A 194 -14.70 15.02 18.93
CA THR A 194 -15.39 15.70 17.83
C THR A 194 -14.47 15.85 16.61
N PRO A 195 -15.00 16.11 15.40
CA PRO A 195 -14.17 16.43 14.22
C PRO A 195 -13.16 17.55 14.46
N GLU A 196 -13.53 18.55 15.28
CA GLU A 196 -12.64 19.63 15.69
C GLU A 196 -11.48 19.14 16.57
N ASP A 197 -11.68 18.13 17.41
CA ASP A 197 -10.62 17.52 18.20
C ASP A 197 -9.59 16.82 17.30
N PHE A 198 -10.06 16.11 16.27
CA PHE A 198 -9.19 15.49 15.28
C PHE A 198 -8.39 16.53 14.48
N ALA A 199 -9.05 17.61 14.02
CA ALA A 199 -8.38 18.69 13.31
C ALA A 199 -7.29 19.36 14.16
N ARG A 200 -7.54 19.55 15.46
CA ARG A 200 -6.56 20.08 16.41
C ARG A 200 -5.42 19.12 16.68
N ALA A 201 -5.70 17.82 16.86
CA ALA A 201 -4.67 16.80 17.03
C ALA A 201 -3.72 16.75 15.83
N GLN A 202 -4.27 16.76 14.61
CA GLN A 202 -3.49 16.81 13.37
C GLN A 202 -2.61 18.07 13.29
N LYS A 203 -3.12 19.21 13.74
CA LYS A 203 -2.35 20.47 13.82
C LYS A 203 -1.15 20.36 14.77
N TYR A 204 -1.32 19.76 15.94
CA TYR A 204 -0.21 19.51 16.86
C TYR A 204 0.83 18.56 16.25
N CYS A 205 0.40 17.49 15.57
CA CYS A 205 1.34 16.59 14.87
C CYS A 205 2.13 17.34 13.78
N LYS A 206 1.50 18.23 13.02
CA LYS A 206 2.17 19.07 12.02
C LYS A 206 3.21 20.00 12.65
N TYR A 207 2.88 20.63 13.77
CA TYR A 207 3.82 21.48 14.51
C TYR A 207 4.99 20.71 15.10
N ALA A 208 4.76 19.49 15.59
CA ALA A 208 5.83 18.61 16.02
C ALA A 208 6.79 18.28 14.86
N GLY A 209 6.26 17.95 13.68
CA GLY A 209 7.06 17.74 12.48
C GLY A 209 7.91 18.96 12.10
N SER A 210 7.33 20.16 12.11
CA SER A 210 8.09 21.40 11.88
C SER A 210 9.17 21.63 12.94
N ALA A 211 8.91 21.36 14.22
CA ALA A 211 9.90 21.53 15.28
C ALA A 211 11.10 20.57 15.12
N LEU A 212 10.84 19.32 14.71
CA LEU A 212 11.90 18.34 14.42
C LEU A 212 12.80 18.80 13.25
N GLN A 213 12.26 19.50 12.26
CA GLN A 213 13.04 20.06 11.14
C GLN A 213 14.05 21.11 11.60
N TYR A 214 13.79 21.79 12.72
CA TYR A 214 14.69 22.78 13.34
C TYR A 214 15.44 22.22 14.56
N GLU A 215 15.43 20.89 14.75
CA GLU A 215 16.05 20.21 15.90
C GLU A 215 15.54 20.67 17.26
N ASP A 216 14.35 21.29 17.31
CA ASP A 216 13.70 21.71 18.55
C ASP A 216 12.93 20.54 19.17
N VAL A 217 13.69 19.66 19.84
CA VAL A 217 13.17 18.48 20.52
C VAL A 217 12.13 18.84 21.59
N SER A 218 12.34 19.95 22.31
CA SER A 218 11.44 20.36 23.38
C SER A 218 10.06 20.74 22.85
N THR A 219 10.01 21.54 21.78
CA THR A 219 8.76 21.92 21.13
C THR A 219 8.09 20.73 20.45
N ALA A 220 8.86 19.82 19.85
CA ALA A 220 8.32 18.59 19.26
C ALA A 220 7.60 17.72 20.31
N VAL A 221 8.27 17.43 21.43
CA VAL A 221 7.70 16.63 22.53
C VAL A 221 6.45 17.29 23.10
N GLN A 222 6.46 18.61 23.31
CA GLN A 222 5.29 19.33 23.83
C GLN A 222 4.06 19.20 22.91
N ASN A 223 4.24 19.36 21.60
CA ASN A 223 3.13 19.24 20.66
C ASN A 223 2.60 17.79 20.58
N LEU A 224 3.48 16.78 20.60
CA LEU A 224 3.06 15.38 20.64
C LEU A 224 2.29 15.05 21.93
N GLN A 225 2.73 15.57 23.08
CA GLN A 225 2.01 15.42 24.34
C GLN A 225 0.62 16.06 24.30
N LYS A 226 0.48 17.25 23.69
CA LYS A 226 -0.83 17.90 23.50
C LYS A 226 -1.74 17.08 22.59
N ALA A 227 -1.23 16.55 21.49
CA ALA A 227 -1.98 15.66 20.61
C ALA A 227 -2.45 14.40 21.37
N LEU A 228 -1.55 13.74 22.09
CA LEU A 228 -1.85 12.54 22.85
C LEU A 228 -2.89 12.81 23.95
N LYS A 229 -2.75 13.90 24.70
CA LYS A 229 -3.69 14.29 25.75
C LYS A 229 -5.07 14.62 25.19
N LEU A 230 -5.15 15.34 24.07
CA LEU A 230 -6.41 15.64 23.40
C LEU A 230 -7.11 14.35 22.95
N LEU A 231 -6.37 13.42 22.33
CA LEU A 231 -6.93 12.16 21.84
C LEU A 231 -7.32 11.17 22.95
N THR A 232 -6.70 11.25 24.13
CA THR A 232 -6.97 10.35 25.26
C THR A 232 -7.93 10.91 26.29
N THR A 233 -8.12 12.24 26.34
CA THR A 233 -8.96 12.90 27.36
C THR A 233 -10.05 13.79 26.79
N GLY A 234 -9.99 14.13 25.49
CA GLY A 234 -10.92 15.06 24.84
C GLY A 234 -10.73 16.51 25.27
N ARG A 235 -9.64 16.81 25.97
CA ARG A 235 -9.30 18.12 26.52
C ARG A 235 -7.80 18.38 26.37
N GLU A 236 -7.45 19.66 26.23
CA GLU A 236 -6.06 20.14 26.10
C GLU A 236 -5.29 20.12 27.42
#